data_AF-A0A2Y9APD0-F1
#
_entry.id   AF-A0A2Y9APD0-F1
#
_cell.length_a   1.000
_cell.length_b   1.000
_cell.length_c   1.000
_cell.angle_alpha   90.00
_cell.angle_beta   90.00
_cell.angle_gamma   90.00
#
_symmetry.space_group_name_H-M   'P 1'
#
loop_
_entity.id
_entity.type
_entity.pdbx_description
1 polymer ?
#
loop_
_entity_poly.entity_id
_entity_poly.type
_entity_poly.pdbx_seq_one_letter_code
_entity_poly.pdbx_strand_id
1 'polypeptide(L)' 'MTQSLVHFLMSGALIAIGIYLFDHPKLQNAGSRLFRGVVVWIVLVLGLRALDYAFLP' A
#
# COMPACT_ATOMS: atom_id res chain seq x y z
N MET A 1 22.97 4.87 -5.07
CA MET A 1 21.73 4.19 -5.52
C MET A 1 21.01 5.13 -6.47
N THR A 2 20.59 4.65 -7.63
CA THR A 2 19.78 5.46 -8.56
C THR A 2 18.39 5.72 -7.96
N GLN A 3 17.84 6.92 -8.17
CA GLN A 3 16.51 7.32 -7.69
C GLN A 3 15.41 6.32 -8.10
N SER A 4 15.55 5.71 -9.27
CA SER A 4 14.69 4.64 -9.78
C SER A 4 14.70 3.38 -8.91
N LEU A 5 15.85 3.01 -8.34
CA LEU A 5 16.01 1.82 -7.49
C LEU A 5 15.33 2.02 -6.14
N VAL A 6 15.45 3.22 -5.56
CA VAL A 6 14.79 3.58 -4.30
C VAL A 6 13.28 3.63 -4.47
N HIS A 7 12.80 4.25 -5.55
CA HIS A 7 11.38 4.31 -5.88
C HIS A 7 10.79 2.89 -6.05
N PHE A 8 11.46 2.01 -6.79
CA PHE A 8 11.03 0.62 -6.96
C PHE A 8 10.94 -0.14 -5.63
N LEU A 9 11.94 0.00 -4.77
CA LEU A 9 11.98 -0.67 -3.47
C LEU A 9 10.85 -0.18 -2.55
N MET A 10 10.62 1.13 -2.54
CA MET A 10 9.58 1.76 -1.73
C MET A 10 8.17 1.40 -2.22
N SER A 11 7.92 1.39 -3.53
CA SER A 11 6.65 0.93 -4.11
C SER A 11 6.39 -0.54 -3.79
N GLY A 12 7.41 -1.40 -3.89
CA GLY A 12 7.32 -2.81 -3.51
C GLY A 12 7.00 -3.01 -2.02
N ALA A 13 7.66 -2.24 -1.14
CA ALA A 13 7.38 -2.26 0.30
C ALA A 13 5.94 -1.84 0.62
N LEU A 14 5.42 -0.83 -0.08
CA LEU A 14 4.06 -0.33 0.09
C LEU A 14 3.01 -1.39 -0.30
N ILE A 15 3.24 -2.11 -1.40
CA ILE A 15 2.43 -3.24 -1.84
C ILE A 15 2.44 -4.36 -0.80
N ALA A 16 3.62 -4.75 -0.31
CA ALA A 16 3.76 -5.79 0.71
C ALA A 16 3.01 -5.44 2.00
N ILE A 17 3.08 -4.18 2.44
CA ILE A 17 2.35 -3.68 3.62
C ILE A 17 0.83 -3.75 3.38
N GLY A 18 0.35 -3.36 2.19
CA GLY A 18 -1.06 -3.46 1.85
C GLY A 18 -1.60 -4.90 1.90
N ILE A 19 -0.85 -5.85 1.35
CA ILE A 19 -1.20 -7.29 1.40
C ILE A 19 -1.19 -7.79 2.85
N TYR A 20 -0.18 -7.43 3.63
CA TYR A 20 -0.09 -7.81 5.04
C TYR A 20 -1.29 -7.28 5.85
N LEU A 21 -1.65 -6.01 5.66
CA LEU A 21 -2.80 -5.40 6.32
C LEU A 21 -4.13 -6.02 5.88
N PHE A 22 -4.23 -6.46 4.63
CA PHE A 22 -5.42 -7.15 4.14
C PHE A 22 -5.72 -8.41 4.94
N ASP A 23 -4.71 -9.21 5.28
CA ASP A 23 -4.91 -10.47 6.01
C ASP A 23 -4.64 -10.38 7.51
N HIS A 24 -4.33 -9.18 8.04
CA HIS A 24 -3.96 -9.04 9.43
C HIS A 24 -5.13 -9.43 10.36
N PRO A 25 -4.95 -10.38 11.30
CA PRO A 25 -6.02 -10.87 12.19
C PRO A 25 -6.74 -9.79 13.00
N LYS A 26 -6.09 -8.66 13.31
CA LYS A 26 -6.72 -7.53 14.00
C LYS A 26 -7.76 -6.80 13.14
N LEU A 27 -7.55 -6.76 11.82
CA LEU A 27 -8.45 -6.14 10.85
C LEU A 27 -9.55 -7.11 10.38
N GLN A 28 -9.36 -8.42 10.59
CA GLN A 28 -10.34 -9.42 10.20
C GLN A 28 -11.66 -9.35 10.98
N ASN A 29 -11.62 -8.87 12.23
CA ASN A 29 -12.79 -8.74 13.10
C ASN A 29 -13.61 -7.46 12.84
N ALA A 30 -13.16 -6.56 11.96
CA ALA A 30 -13.70 -5.20 11.82
C ALA A 30 -14.78 -5.02 10.73
N GLY A 31 -15.33 -6.10 10.15
CA GLY A 31 -16.46 -6.00 9.20
C GLY A 31 -16.42 -6.97 8.03
N SER A 32 -17.19 -6.66 6.97
CA SER A 32 -17.27 -7.47 5.74
C SER A 32 -15.92 -7.53 5.02
N ARG A 33 -15.54 -8.72 4.52
CA ARG A 33 -14.32 -8.92 3.71
C ARG A 33 -14.24 -7.95 2.54
N LEU A 34 -15.39 -7.62 1.93
CA LEU A 34 -15.45 -6.70 0.79
C LEU A 34 -15.05 -5.27 1.19
N PHE A 35 -15.60 -4.78 2.32
CA PHE A 35 -15.27 -3.45 2.84
C PHE A 35 -13.78 -3.34 3.17
N ARG A 36 -13.21 -4.38 3.80
CA ARG A 36 -11.79 -4.43 4.13
C ARG A 36 -10.90 -4.40 2.88
N GLY A 37 -11.28 -5.14 1.84
CA GLY A 37 -10.59 -5.10 0.54
C GLY A 37 -10.62 -3.71 -0.10
N VAL A 38 -11.78 -3.05 -0.09
CA VAL A 38 -11.92 -1.69 -0.62
C VAL A 38 -11.07 -0.68 0.16
N VAL A 39 -11.07 -0.75 1.50
CA VAL A 39 -10.26 0.14 2.34
C VAL A 39 -8.76 -0.06 2.08
N VAL A 40 -8.28 -1.31 2.06
CA VAL A 40 -6.88 -1.60 1.78
C VAL A 40 -6.49 -1.14 0.38
N TRP A 41 -7.36 -1.34 -0.61
CA TRP A 41 -7.13 -0.87 -1.98
C TRP A 41 -7.01 0.65 -2.05
N ILE A 42 -7.91 1.40 -1.39
CA ILE A 42 -7.84 2.87 -1.34
C ILE A 42 -6.53 3.33 -0.70
N VAL A 43 -6.13 2.74 0.43
CA VAL A 43 -4.87 3.07 1.11
C VAL A 43 -3.66 2.80 0.22
N LEU A 44 -3.66 1.69 -0.51
CA LEU A 44 -2.60 1.34 -1.46
C LEU A 44 -2.50 2.35 -2.61
N VAL A 45 -3.63 2.71 -3.22
CA VAL A 45 -3.68 3.67 -4.32
C VAL A 45 -3.18 5.05 -3.87
N LEU A 46 -3.64 5.51 -2.70
CA LEU A 46 -3.19 6.79 -2.14
C LEU A 46 -1.70 6.77 -1.79
N GLY A 47 -1.22 5.68 -1.19
CA GLY A 47 0.19 5.52 -0.83
C GLY A 47 1.11 5.49 -2.04
N LEU A 48 0.75 4.74 -3.09
CA LEU A 48 1.51 4.71 -4.35
C LEU A 48 1.51 6.07 -5.03
N ARG A 49 0.36 6.76 -5.10
CA ARG A 49 0.32 8.12 -5.66
C ARG A 49 1.16 9.12 -4.87
N ALA A 50 1.11 9.08 -3.54
CA ALA A 50 1.92 9.95 -2.70
C ALA A 50 3.42 9.70 -2.93
N LEU A 51 3.78 8.43 -3.14
CA LEU A 51 5.14 8.04 -3.48
C LEU A 51 5.54 8.59 -4.86
N ASP A 52 4.72 8.42 -5.88
CA ASP A 52 4.94 9.04 -7.19
C ASP A 52 5.16 10.55 -7.09
N TYR A 53 4.32 11.26 -6.34
CA TYR A 53 4.50 12.70 -6.10
C TYR A 53 5.81 13.05 -5.40
N ALA A 54 6.27 12.23 -4.44
CA ALA A 54 7.52 12.45 -3.73
C ALA A 54 8.78 12.22 -4.59
N PHE A 55 8.63 11.47 -5.70
CA PHE A 55 9.71 11.15 -6.62
C PHE A 55 9.56 11.82 -8.00
N LEU A 56 8.54 12.68 -8.19
CA LEU A 56 8.45 13.58 -9.34
C LEU A 56 9.65 14.55 -9.33
N PRO A 57 10.26 14.83 -10.49
CA PRO A 57 11.37 15.76 -10.60
C PRO A 57 10.97 17.20 -10.29
#